data_AF-A0A8J3FNT6-F1
#
_entry.id   AF-A0A8J3FNT6-F1
#
_cell.length_a   1.000
_cell.length_b   1.000
_cell.length_c   1.000
_cell.angle_alpha   90.00
_cell.angle_beta   90.00
_cell.angle_gamma   90.00
#
_symmetry.space_group_name_H-M   'P 1'
#
loop_
_entity.id
_entity.type
_entity.pdbx_description
1 polymer ?
#
loop_
_entity_poly.entity_id
_entity_poly.type
_entity_poly.pdbx_seq_one_letter_code
_entity_poly.pdbx_strand_id
1 'polypeptide(L)'
;MLGNDAYWLTHHDYTGELRTSPRAAGLIVAAALLGELFRERAAGLHDGCLVAFAGSHDPAGSQIITQVTAEAQRHPLADWLEYLAPDACERVARRMLTAGTAHTRRLLLRRRPLVIARPGDTAPAWVFAGLINAVRTGHPLGDHQRFLLFLANHSDIGRHLFEGVAEHRIQECLDDAARVWPPWRPLLDGAVRAIRDGALAR
;
A
#
# COMPACT_ATOMS: atom_id res chain seq x y z
N MET A 1 2.07 10.24 -1.00
CA MET A 1 2.66 9.26 -1.96
C MET A 1 2.02 7.94 -1.58
N LEU A 2 1.37 7.25 -2.52
CA LEU A 2 0.52 6.10 -2.21
C LEU A 2 1.24 5.03 -1.38
N GLY A 3 2.52 4.76 -1.62
CA GLY A 3 3.34 3.85 -0.82
C GLY A 3 3.55 4.34 0.62
N ASN A 4 3.76 5.64 0.84
CA ASN A 4 3.85 6.21 2.20
C ASN A 4 2.50 6.11 2.91
N ASP A 5 1.43 6.38 2.18
CA ASP A 5 0.08 6.32 2.72
C ASP A 5 -0.26 4.85 3.09
N ALA A 6 0.09 3.88 2.24
CA ALA A 6 -0.01 2.46 2.56
C ALA A 6 0.86 2.04 3.78
N TYR A 7 2.04 2.62 3.93
CA TYR A 7 2.86 2.38 5.13
C TYR A 7 2.17 2.87 6.40
N TRP A 8 1.65 4.10 6.40
CA TRP A 8 0.93 4.67 7.55
C TRP A 8 -0.42 4.04 7.81
N LEU A 9 -1.05 3.46 6.79
CA LEU A 9 -2.22 2.62 6.96
C LEU A 9 -1.87 1.35 7.74
N THR A 10 -0.74 0.72 7.42
CA THR A 10 -0.35 -0.61 7.94
C THR A 10 0.47 -0.57 9.22
N HIS A 11 1.01 0.60 9.60
CA HIS A 11 1.81 0.80 10.80
C HIS A 11 1.17 1.83 11.73
N HIS A 12 1.42 1.69 13.02
CA HIS A 12 1.16 2.75 13.98
C HIS A 12 2.18 3.87 13.77
N ASP A 13 1.68 5.10 13.60
CA ASP A 13 2.48 6.31 13.41
C ASP A 13 3.32 6.69 14.65
N TYR A 14 2.83 6.40 15.85
CA TYR A 14 3.55 6.66 17.10
C TYR A 14 4.47 5.51 17.55
N THR A 15 4.04 4.25 17.35
CA THR A 15 4.80 3.09 17.81
C THR A 15 5.66 2.44 16.74
N GLY A 16 5.29 2.57 15.47
CA GLY A 16 5.92 1.90 14.34
C GLY A 16 5.64 0.39 14.29
N GLU A 17 4.80 -0.12 15.20
CA GLU A 17 4.34 -1.50 15.18
C GLU A 17 3.32 -1.70 14.06
N LEU A 18 3.25 -2.92 13.54
CA LEU A 18 2.29 -3.29 12.50
C LEU A 18 0.86 -3.37 13.06
N ARG A 19 -0.11 -2.92 12.26
CA ARG A 19 -1.56 -3.03 12.52
C ARG A 19 -2.18 -4.30 11.93
N THR A 20 -1.40 -5.04 11.15
CA THR A 20 -1.78 -6.23 10.37
C THR A 20 -0.62 -7.21 10.35
N SER A 21 -0.84 -8.44 9.87
CA SER A 21 0.27 -9.37 9.65
C SER A 21 1.37 -8.80 8.73
N PRO A 22 2.66 -9.17 8.94
CA PRO A 22 3.77 -8.68 8.12
C PRO A 22 3.58 -8.91 6.61
N ARG A 23 3.01 -10.07 6.23
CA ARG A 23 2.74 -10.40 4.83
C ARG A 23 1.69 -9.47 4.21
N ALA A 24 0.56 -9.26 4.90
CA ALA A 24 -0.49 -8.37 4.41
C ALA A 24 0.01 -6.91 4.31
N ALA A 25 0.77 -6.43 5.30
CA ALA A 25 1.44 -5.13 5.20
C ALA A 25 2.35 -5.05 3.97
N GLY A 26 3.20 -6.07 3.77
CA GLY A 26 4.09 -6.17 2.62
C GLY A 26 3.34 -6.11 1.29
N LEU A 27 2.28 -6.90 1.13
CA LEU A 27 1.46 -6.92 -0.08
C LEU A 27 0.74 -5.59 -0.32
N ILE A 28 0.17 -4.97 0.72
CA ILE A 28 -0.50 -3.66 0.60
C ILE A 28 0.50 -2.59 0.16
N VAL A 29 1.68 -2.55 0.77
CA VAL A 29 2.72 -1.58 0.43
C VAL A 29 3.32 -1.86 -0.97
N ALA A 30 3.53 -3.13 -1.33
CA ALA A 30 3.98 -3.51 -2.66
C ALA A 30 2.98 -3.10 -3.74
N ALA A 31 1.69 -3.37 -3.53
CA ALA A 31 0.62 -2.94 -4.43
C ALA A 31 0.58 -1.42 -4.56
N ALA A 32 0.77 -0.68 -3.46
CA ALA A 32 0.84 0.76 -3.47
C ALA A 32 2.04 1.31 -4.26
N LEU A 33 3.23 0.71 -4.14
CA LEU A 33 4.41 1.07 -4.94
C LEU A 33 4.17 0.82 -6.44
N LEU A 34 3.58 -0.33 -6.81
CA LEU A 34 3.19 -0.59 -8.19
C LEU A 34 2.10 0.40 -8.68
N GLY A 35 1.19 0.79 -7.80
CA GLY A 35 0.18 1.82 -8.08
C GLY A 35 0.79 3.19 -8.40
N GLU A 36 1.85 3.58 -7.69
CA GLU A 36 2.64 4.78 -8.01
C GLU A 36 3.23 4.69 -9.43
N LEU A 37 3.87 3.56 -9.76
CA LEU A 37 4.47 3.34 -11.08
C LEU A 37 3.42 3.32 -12.22
N PHE A 38 2.24 2.75 -11.97
CA PHE A 38 1.15 2.71 -12.94
C PHE A 38 0.60 4.11 -13.20
N ARG A 39 0.42 4.89 -12.13
CA ARG A 39 0.00 6.30 -12.23
C ARG A 39 1.03 7.15 -12.97
N GLU A 40 2.31 6.87 -12.77
CA GLU A 40 3.43 7.52 -13.48
C GLU A 40 3.62 7.02 -14.91
N ARG A 41 2.88 5.98 -15.32
CA ARG A 41 3.07 5.27 -16.60
C ARG A 41 4.50 4.72 -16.78
N ALA A 42 5.21 4.50 -15.68
CA ALA A 42 6.52 3.87 -15.66
C ALA A 42 6.42 2.34 -15.79
N ALA A 43 5.30 1.76 -15.33
CA ALA A 43 4.99 0.35 -15.50
C ALA A 43 3.49 0.14 -15.74
N GLY A 44 3.11 -1.06 -16.16
CA GLY A 44 1.73 -1.49 -16.32
C GLY A 44 1.63 -2.99 -16.53
N LEU A 45 0.47 -3.45 -16.97
CA LEU A 45 0.26 -4.86 -17.31
C LEU A 45 0.17 -5.06 -18.82
N HIS A 46 0.79 -6.13 -19.29
CA HIS A 46 0.63 -6.67 -20.62
C HIS A 46 0.40 -8.18 -20.51
N ASP A 47 -0.75 -8.67 -21.00
CA ASP A 47 -1.19 -10.06 -20.84
C ASP A 47 -1.11 -10.56 -19.38
N GLY A 48 -1.51 -9.70 -18.44
CA GLY A 48 -1.48 -9.99 -16.99
C GLY A 48 -0.09 -10.00 -16.35
N CYS A 49 0.97 -9.83 -17.14
CA CYS A 49 2.35 -9.74 -16.66
C CYS A 49 2.74 -8.28 -16.42
N LEU A 50 3.57 -8.04 -15.40
CA LEU A 50 4.12 -6.72 -15.13
C LEU A 50 5.17 -6.35 -16.19
N VAL A 51 5.07 -5.16 -16.76
CA VAL A 51 6.02 -4.64 -17.75
C VAL A 51 6.42 -3.21 -17.38
N ALA A 52 7.72 -2.92 -17.47
CA ALA A 52 8.26 -1.57 -17.36
C ALA A 52 8.24 -0.87 -18.73
N PHE A 53 7.83 0.40 -18.75
CA PHE A 53 7.78 1.24 -19.95
C PHE A 53 8.77 2.40 -19.90
N ALA A 54 9.09 2.88 -18.70
CA ALA A 54 9.99 4.00 -18.47
C ALA A 54 10.65 3.90 -17.09
N GLY A 55 11.63 4.78 -16.84
CA GLY A 55 12.20 4.95 -15.50
C GLY A 55 11.21 5.58 -14.51
N SER A 56 11.54 5.48 -13.23
CA SER A 56 10.87 6.21 -12.15
C SER A 56 11.83 7.23 -11.55
N HIS A 57 11.30 8.38 -11.11
CA HIS A 57 12.07 9.39 -10.38
C HIS A 57 12.11 9.12 -8.87
N ASP A 58 11.18 8.32 -8.35
CA ASP A 58 11.18 7.87 -6.97
C ASP A 58 12.20 6.73 -6.75
N PRO A 59 13.11 6.80 -5.76
CA PRO A 59 14.13 5.78 -5.55
C PRO A 59 13.59 4.35 -5.34
N ALA A 60 12.45 4.19 -4.65
CA ALA A 60 11.86 2.87 -4.46
C ALA A 60 11.26 2.36 -5.78
N GLY A 61 10.56 3.24 -6.51
CA GLY A 61 10.08 2.95 -7.86
C GLY A 61 11.20 2.61 -8.85
N SER A 62 12.32 3.36 -8.86
CA SER A 62 13.44 3.11 -9.78
C SER A 62 14.05 1.73 -9.56
N GLN A 63 14.17 1.30 -8.30
CA GLN A 63 14.67 -0.04 -7.98
C GLN A 63 13.76 -1.14 -8.53
N ILE A 64 12.43 -0.97 -8.40
CA ILE A 64 11.46 -1.93 -8.95
C ILE A 64 11.56 -1.97 -10.47
N ILE A 65 11.63 -0.81 -11.14
CA ILE A 65 11.81 -0.75 -12.59
C ILE A 65 13.07 -1.49 -13.01
N THR A 66 14.21 -1.24 -12.35
CA THR A 66 15.47 -1.94 -12.64
C THR A 66 15.30 -3.46 -12.52
N GLN A 67 14.65 -3.94 -11.45
CA GLN A 67 14.39 -5.37 -11.25
C GLN A 67 13.52 -5.94 -12.38
N VAL A 68 12.42 -5.25 -12.74
CA VAL A 68 11.52 -5.67 -13.82
C VAL A 68 12.24 -5.70 -15.18
N THR A 69 13.11 -4.73 -15.46
CA THR A 69 13.86 -4.67 -16.72
C THR A 69 15.00 -5.67 -16.81
N ALA A 70 15.56 -6.09 -15.66
CA ALA A 70 16.66 -7.05 -15.61
C ALA A 70 16.17 -8.50 -15.75
N GLU A 71 14.90 -8.75 -15.47
CA GLU A 71 14.31 -10.08 -15.55
C GLU A 71 14.04 -10.45 -17.02
N ALA A 72 14.56 -11.60 -17.45
CA ALA A 72 14.46 -12.04 -18.84
C ALA A 72 13.07 -12.61 -19.15
N GLN A 73 12.42 -13.20 -18.14
CA GLN A 73 11.09 -13.78 -18.27
C GLN A 73 10.01 -12.79 -17.82
N ARG A 74 8.86 -12.79 -18.52
CA ARG A 74 7.69 -12.03 -18.05
C ARG A 74 7.01 -12.80 -16.94
N HIS A 75 6.84 -12.15 -15.79
CA HIS A 75 6.15 -12.73 -14.64
C HIS A 75 4.76 -12.12 -14.44
N PRO A 76 3.76 -12.93 -14.04
CA PRO A 76 2.47 -12.46 -13.58
C PRO A 76 2.59 -11.41 -12.47
N LEU A 77 1.61 -10.51 -12.40
CA LEU A 77 1.54 -9.52 -11.33
C LEU A 77 1.58 -10.14 -9.92
N ALA A 78 0.93 -11.28 -9.71
CA ALA A 78 0.87 -11.94 -8.40
C ALA A 78 2.27 -12.32 -7.91
N ASP A 79 3.10 -12.88 -8.79
CA ASP A 79 4.48 -13.28 -8.49
C ASP A 79 5.33 -12.06 -8.11
N TRP A 80 5.15 -10.94 -8.82
CA TRP A 80 5.81 -9.68 -8.48
C TRP A 80 5.38 -9.14 -7.13
N LEU A 81 4.09 -9.19 -6.80
CA LEU A 81 3.60 -8.76 -5.49
C LEU A 81 4.18 -9.61 -4.36
N GLU A 82 4.22 -10.93 -4.53
CA GLU A 82 4.83 -11.85 -3.56
C GLU A 82 6.34 -11.66 -3.45
N TYR A 83 7.03 -11.40 -4.56
CA TYR A 83 8.46 -11.10 -4.58
C TYR A 83 8.79 -9.80 -3.86
N LEU A 84 7.97 -8.75 -4.04
CA LEU A 84 8.19 -7.43 -3.45
C LEU A 84 7.74 -7.33 -1.98
N ALA A 85 6.72 -8.11 -1.57
CA ALA A 85 6.12 -7.98 -0.24
C ALA A 85 7.12 -8.07 0.94
N PRO A 86 8.14 -8.96 0.95
CA PRO A 86 9.06 -9.09 2.06
C PRO A 86 9.88 -7.83 2.37
N ASP A 87 10.14 -6.98 1.38
CA ASP A 87 10.99 -5.79 1.53
C ASP A 87 10.28 -4.46 1.21
N ALA A 88 9.05 -4.49 0.71
CA ALA A 88 8.26 -3.30 0.34
C ALA A 88 8.15 -2.28 1.50
N CYS A 89 7.80 -2.74 2.70
CA CYS A 89 7.71 -1.87 3.88
C CYS A 89 9.06 -1.22 4.20
N GLU A 90 10.17 -1.95 4.07
CA GLU A 90 11.52 -1.43 4.32
C GLU A 90 11.97 -0.44 3.24
N ARG A 91 11.57 -0.65 1.98
CA ARG A 91 11.84 0.29 0.87
C ARG A 91 11.14 1.63 1.12
N VAL A 92 9.85 1.60 1.46
CA VAL A 92 9.09 2.82 1.79
C VAL A 92 9.63 3.48 3.05
N ALA A 93 9.92 2.71 4.10
CA ALA A 93 10.52 3.23 5.31
C ALA A 93 11.84 3.98 5.04
N ARG A 94 12.75 3.38 4.24
CA ARG A 94 13.99 4.04 3.82
C ARG A 94 13.72 5.32 3.03
N ARG A 95 12.78 5.27 2.06
CA ARG A 95 12.36 6.46 1.30
C ARG A 95 11.91 7.59 2.22
N MET A 96 11.03 7.31 3.19
CA MET A 96 10.54 8.33 4.12
C MET A 96 11.62 8.87 5.05
N LEU A 97 12.55 8.01 5.49
CA LEU A 97 13.71 8.45 6.29
C LEU A 97 14.63 9.36 5.49
N THR A 98 14.95 9.02 4.24
CA THR A 98 15.79 9.84 3.35
C THR A 98 15.11 11.17 3.01
N ALA A 99 13.79 11.15 2.78
CA ALA A 99 13.00 12.36 2.53
C ALA A 99 12.79 13.22 3.78
N GLY A 100 13.13 12.70 4.97
CA GLY A 100 12.88 13.39 6.23
C GLY A 100 11.41 13.54 6.57
N THR A 101 10.54 12.64 6.13
CA THR A 101 9.12 12.60 6.52
C THR A 101 8.84 11.61 7.65
N ALA A 102 9.85 10.82 8.05
CA ALA A 102 9.78 9.92 9.18
C ALA A 102 11.07 9.99 10.00
N HIS A 103 11.08 9.30 11.14
CA HIS A 103 12.30 9.05 11.90
C HIS A 103 12.33 7.64 12.47
N THR A 104 13.51 7.23 12.90
CA THR A 104 13.69 5.93 13.55
C THR A 104 13.41 6.02 15.04
N ARG A 105 12.82 4.96 15.58
CA ARG A 105 12.69 4.68 17.02
C ARG A 105 13.41 3.38 17.30
N ARG A 106 14.50 3.46 18.07
CA ARG A 106 15.27 2.28 18.48
C ARG A 106 14.67 1.72 19.77
N LEU A 107 14.38 0.42 19.77
CA LEU A 107 14.03 -0.33 20.96
C LEU A 107 15.20 -1.25 21.31
N LEU A 108 15.59 -1.29 22.58
CA LEU A 108 16.81 -1.98 23.06
C LEU A 108 16.89 -3.46 22.63
N LEU A 109 15.73 -4.13 22.50
CA LEU A 109 15.64 -5.56 22.19
C LEU A 109 15.34 -5.87 20.70
N ARG A 110 15.14 -4.85 19.86
CA ARG A 110 14.82 -5.04 18.43
C ARG A 110 16.07 -4.84 17.58
N ARG A 111 16.38 -5.83 16.74
CA ARG A 111 17.49 -5.75 15.77
C ARG A 111 17.29 -4.68 14.70
N ARG A 112 16.05 -4.37 14.35
CA ARG A 112 15.70 -3.36 13.34
C ARG A 112 14.98 -2.20 14.01
N PRO A 113 15.36 -0.94 13.72
CA PRO A 113 14.64 0.22 14.23
C PRO A 113 13.22 0.25 13.66
N LEU A 114 12.26 0.69 14.46
CA LEU A 114 10.92 1.00 14.00
C LEU A 114 10.93 2.37 13.32
N VAL A 115 10.06 2.58 12.35
CA VAL A 115 9.90 3.87 11.67
C VAL A 115 8.57 4.49 12.10
N ILE A 116 8.66 5.73 12.56
CA ILE A 116 7.53 6.48 13.13
C ILE A 116 7.48 7.89 12.54
N ALA A 117 6.31 8.48 12.65
CA ALA A 117 6.05 9.84 12.21
C ALA A 117 6.89 10.84 13.00
N ARG A 118 7.26 11.95 12.36
CA ARG A 118 7.92 13.05 13.08
C ARG A 118 6.98 13.68 14.10
N PRO A 119 7.48 14.09 15.29
CA PRO A 119 6.66 14.86 16.22
C PRO A 119 6.08 16.10 15.53
N GLY A 120 4.75 16.27 15.62
CA GLY A 120 4.02 17.35 14.96
C GLY A 120 3.66 17.10 13.50
N ASP A 121 4.09 15.99 12.89
CA ASP A 121 3.61 15.59 11.57
C ASP A 121 2.20 14.99 11.68
N THR A 122 1.28 15.52 10.87
CA THR A 122 -0.11 15.09 10.83
C THR A 122 -0.44 14.23 9.61
N ALA A 123 0.48 14.11 8.64
CA ALA A 123 0.25 13.32 7.43
C ALA A 123 -0.18 11.87 7.71
N PRO A 124 0.43 11.12 8.65
CA PRO A 124 -0.01 9.76 8.99
C PRO A 124 -1.44 9.73 9.56
N ALA A 125 -1.79 10.70 10.41
CA ALA A 125 -3.12 10.80 11.01
C ALA A 125 -4.19 11.02 9.94
N TRP A 126 -3.90 11.82 8.90
CA TRP A 126 -4.79 12.00 7.75
C TRP A 126 -5.06 10.70 6.97
N VAL A 127 -4.08 9.81 6.88
CA VAL A 127 -4.24 8.55 6.15
C VAL A 127 -5.19 7.61 6.89
N PHE A 128 -4.95 7.37 8.17
CA PHE A 128 -5.77 6.43 8.95
C PHE A 128 -7.09 7.08 9.39
N ALA A 129 -7.03 8.15 10.19
CA ALA A 129 -8.22 8.78 10.76
C ALA A 129 -9.03 9.51 9.69
N GLY A 130 -8.36 10.15 8.72
CA GLY A 130 -9.04 10.83 7.61
C GLY A 130 -9.80 9.85 6.70
N LEU A 131 -9.22 8.69 6.38
CA LEU A 131 -9.92 7.65 5.61
C LEU A 131 -11.17 7.15 6.36
N ILE A 132 -11.03 6.77 7.63
CA ILE A 132 -12.17 6.31 8.45
C ILE A 132 -13.24 7.40 8.52
N ASN A 133 -12.85 8.63 8.80
CA ASN A 133 -13.79 9.74 8.92
C ASN A 133 -14.54 9.97 7.61
N ALA A 134 -13.83 9.97 6.48
CA ALA A 134 -14.44 10.17 5.18
C ALA A 134 -15.45 9.08 4.84
N VAL A 135 -15.12 7.80 5.06
CA VAL A 135 -16.06 6.68 4.87
C VAL A 135 -17.26 6.81 5.81
N ARG A 136 -17.04 7.09 7.10
CA ARG A 136 -18.11 7.21 8.09
C ARG A 136 -19.10 8.32 7.77
N THR A 137 -18.60 9.44 7.25
CA THR A 137 -19.39 10.64 6.97
C THR A 137 -19.87 10.75 5.52
N GLY A 138 -19.49 9.80 4.65
CA GLY A 138 -19.83 9.83 3.23
C GLY A 138 -19.15 10.96 2.45
N HIS A 139 -18.01 11.46 2.93
CA HIS A 139 -17.24 12.46 2.17
C HIS A 139 -16.59 11.81 0.94
N PRO A 140 -16.50 12.52 -0.19
CA PRO A 140 -15.82 12.01 -1.38
C PRO A 140 -14.38 11.60 -1.08
N LEU A 141 -14.04 10.35 -1.42
CA LEU A 141 -12.69 9.83 -1.28
C LEU A 141 -11.84 10.23 -2.48
N GLY A 142 -10.63 10.74 -2.22
CA GLY A 142 -9.62 10.92 -3.27
C GLY A 142 -9.05 9.58 -3.74
N ASP A 143 -8.38 9.57 -4.90
CA ASP A 143 -7.91 8.33 -5.55
C ASP A 143 -7.00 7.45 -4.68
N HIS A 144 -6.14 8.05 -3.85
CA HIS A 144 -5.31 7.28 -2.91
C HIS A 144 -6.14 6.63 -1.80
N GLN A 145 -7.06 7.38 -1.18
CA GLN A 145 -7.94 6.86 -0.14
C GLN A 145 -8.82 5.73 -0.66
N ARG A 146 -9.29 5.90 -1.89
CA ARG A 146 -9.97 4.91 -2.70
C ARG A 146 -9.15 3.62 -2.85
N PHE A 147 -7.92 3.73 -3.33
CA PHE A 147 -7.00 2.59 -3.48
C PHE A 147 -6.75 1.87 -2.13
N LEU A 148 -6.49 2.64 -1.08
CA LEU A 148 -6.23 2.14 0.27
C LEU A 148 -7.46 1.47 0.88
N LEU A 149 -8.65 2.06 0.70
CA LEU A 149 -9.93 1.48 1.13
C LEU A 149 -10.11 0.08 0.53
N PHE A 150 -9.85 -0.07 -0.77
CA PHE A 150 -10.01 -1.35 -1.44
C PHE A 150 -9.11 -2.43 -0.83
N LEU A 151 -7.81 -2.15 -0.66
CA LEU A 151 -6.87 -3.11 -0.10
C LEU A 151 -7.13 -3.38 1.39
N ALA A 152 -7.47 -2.34 2.15
CA ALA A 152 -7.82 -2.46 3.57
C ALA A 152 -9.04 -3.35 3.78
N ASN A 153 -10.10 -3.14 2.99
CA ASN A 153 -11.34 -3.92 3.07
C ASN A 153 -11.12 -5.40 2.77
N HIS A 154 -10.08 -5.72 2.00
CA HIS A 154 -9.72 -7.08 1.59
C HIS A 154 -8.62 -7.73 2.44
N SER A 155 -8.17 -7.06 3.50
CA SER A 155 -7.17 -7.56 4.45
C SER A 155 -7.73 -7.60 5.87
N ASP A 156 -6.99 -8.24 6.77
CA ASP A 156 -7.30 -8.30 8.20
C ASP A 156 -7.35 -6.91 8.88
N ILE A 157 -6.69 -5.90 8.30
CA ILE A 157 -6.71 -4.53 8.80
C ILE A 157 -8.10 -3.89 8.71
N GLY A 158 -8.89 -4.21 7.67
CA GLY A 158 -10.19 -3.61 7.42
C GLY A 158 -11.16 -3.82 8.58
N ARG A 159 -11.09 -4.99 9.23
CA ARG A 159 -11.93 -5.33 10.39
C ARG A 159 -11.73 -4.36 11.55
N HIS A 160 -10.47 -4.00 11.83
CA HIS A 160 -10.13 -3.08 12.92
C HIS A 160 -10.26 -1.62 12.50
N LEU A 161 -9.91 -1.33 11.24
CA LEU A 161 -9.95 0.02 10.69
C LEU A 161 -11.38 0.57 10.64
N PHE A 162 -12.34 -0.26 10.24
CA PHE A 162 -13.73 0.13 10.04
C PHE A 162 -14.67 -0.35 11.15
N GLU A 163 -14.12 -0.69 12.31
CA GLU A 163 -14.93 -1.01 13.48
C GLU A 163 -15.88 0.15 13.83
N GLY A 164 -17.18 -0.16 13.96
CA GLY A 164 -18.22 0.84 14.21
C GLY A 164 -18.59 1.72 13.01
N VAL A 165 -18.04 1.47 11.82
CA VAL A 165 -18.52 2.08 10.57
C VAL A 165 -19.63 1.20 9.98
N ALA A 166 -20.73 1.81 9.54
CA ALA A 166 -21.83 1.06 8.95
C ALA A 166 -21.43 0.43 7.61
N GLU A 167 -21.74 -0.86 7.42
CA GLU A 167 -21.33 -1.65 6.25
C GLU A 167 -21.79 -1.02 4.92
N HIS A 168 -23.01 -0.48 4.86
CA HIS A 168 -23.51 0.21 3.67
C HIS A 168 -22.63 1.41 3.26
N ARG A 169 -22.01 2.12 4.20
CA ARG A 169 -21.11 3.24 3.90
C ARG A 169 -19.81 2.79 3.26
N ILE A 170 -19.28 1.67 3.75
CA ILE A 170 -18.07 1.05 3.17
C ILE A 170 -18.40 0.61 1.74
N GLN A 171 -19.55 -0.04 1.54
CA GLN A 171 -19.99 -0.52 0.23
C GLN A 171 -20.25 0.63 -0.77
N GLU A 172 -20.95 1.69 -0.35
CA GLU A 172 -21.17 2.90 -1.17
C GLU A 172 -19.84 3.48 -1.67
N CYS A 173 -18.86 3.60 -0.77
CA CYS A 173 -17.54 4.11 -1.11
C CYS A 173 -16.78 3.20 -2.09
N LEU A 174 -16.92 1.87 -1.95
CA LEU A 174 -16.32 0.88 -2.84
C LEU A 174 -16.97 0.89 -4.23
N ASP A 175 -18.28 1.03 -4.30
CA ASP A 175 -19.03 1.10 -5.56
C ASP A 175 -18.68 2.37 -6.34
N ASP A 176 -18.58 3.51 -5.65
CA ASP A 176 -18.15 4.78 -6.24
C ASP A 176 -16.71 4.72 -6.75
N ALA A 177 -15.84 4.08 -5.99
CA ALA A 177 -14.49 3.77 -6.39
C ALA A 177 -14.42 2.93 -7.69
N ALA A 178 -15.20 1.86 -7.76
CA ALA A 178 -15.22 0.93 -8.89
C ALA A 178 -15.65 1.60 -10.20
N ARG A 179 -16.49 2.65 -10.13
CA ARG A 179 -16.88 3.47 -11.30
C ARG A 179 -15.71 4.26 -11.90
N VAL A 180 -14.66 4.54 -11.13
CA VAL A 180 -13.58 5.47 -11.51
C VAL A 180 -12.23 4.80 -11.79
N TRP A 181 -12.06 3.50 -11.48
CA TRP A 181 -10.75 2.81 -11.57
C TRP A 181 -10.45 1.93 -12.81
N PRO A 182 -10.75 2.28 -14.08
CA PRO A 182 -10.30 1.46 -15.20
C PRO A 182 -8.78 1.14 -15.22
N PRO A 183 -7.84 2.07 -14.95
CA PRO A 183 -6.41 1.80 -15.13
C PRO A 183 -5.77 0.96 -14.01
N TRP A 184 -6.36 0.93 -12.81
CA TRP A 184 -5.77 0.25 -11.64
C TRP A 184 -6.49 -1.03 -11.24
N ARG A 185 -7.66 -1.31 -11.84
CA ARG A 185 -8.47 -2.48 -11.50
C ARG A 185 -7.71 -3.81 -11.61
N PRO A 186 -6.94 -4.08 -12.70
CA PRO A 186 -6.16 -5.32 -12.77
C PRO A 186 -5.11 -5.45 -11.64
N LEU A 187 -4.49 -4.33 -11.24
CA LEU A 187 -3.54 -4.28 -10.14
C LEU A 187 -4.22 -4.61 -8.81
N LEU A 188 -5.33 -3.95 -8.53
CA LEU A 188 -6.11 -4.13 -7.31
C LEU A 188 -6.68 -5.55 -7.21
N ASP A 189 -7.21 -6.11 -8.30
CA ASP A 189 -7.72 -7.48 -8.34
C ASP A 189 -6.59 -8.50 -8.09
N GLY A 190 -5.41 -8.27 -8.67
CA GLY A 190 -4.21 -9.09 -8.41
C GLY A 190 -3.76 -9.03 -6.95
N ALA A 191 -3.71 -7.83 -6.38
CA ALA A 191 -3.32 -7.61 -4.98
C ALA A 191 -4.32 -8.25 -4.00
N VAL A 192 -5.63 -8.10 -4.23
CA VAL A 192 -6.66 -8.71 -3.39
C VAL A 192 -6.59 -10.22 -3.42
N ARG A 193 -6.35 -10.83 -4.59
CA ARG A 193 -6.12 -12.29 -4.69
C ARG A 193 -4.93 -12.71 -3.83
N ALA A 194 -3.77 -12.08 -4.00
CA ALA A 194 -2.57 -12.39 -3.21
C ALA A 194 -2.79 -12.22 -1.70
N ILE A 195 -3.50 -11.16 -1.28
CA ILE A 195 -3.82 -10.92 0.13
C ILE A 195 -4.74 -12.03 0.68
N ARG A 196 -5.78 -12.42 -0.06
CA ARG A 196 -6.75 -13.45 0.35
C ARG A 196 -6.12 -14.84 0.38
N ASP A 197 -5.32 -15.20 -0.63
CA ASP A 197 -4.65 -16.50 -0.70
C ASP A 197 -3.69 -16.68 0.49
N GLY A 198 -3.00 -15.61 0.89
CA GLY A 198 -2.15 -15.60 2.09
C GLY A 198 -2.92 -15.66 3.42
N ALA A 199 -4.22 -15.33 3.44
CA ALA A 199 -5.07 -15.46 4.63
C ALA A 199 -5.59 -16.90 4.82
N LEU A 200 -5.79 -17.65 3.72
CA LEU A 200 -6.26 -19.03 3.72
C LEU A 200 -5.16 -20.07 3.99
N ALA A 201 -3.89 -19.69 3.84
CA ALA A 201 -2.74 -20.57 4.09
C ALA A 201 -2.31 -20.65 5.59
N ARG A 202 -3.20 -20.29 6.53
CA ARG A 202 -2.94 -20.31 7.99
C ARG A 202 -3.76 -21.35 8.71
#